data_AF-A0A7C5TBI2-F1
#
_entry.id   AF-A0A7C5TBI2-F1
#
_cell.length_a   1.000
_cell.length_b   1.000
_cell.length_c   1.000
_cell.angle_alpha   90.00
_cell.angle_beta   90.00
_cell.angle_gamma   90.00
#
_symmetry.space_group_name_H-M   'P 1'
#
loop_
_entity.id
_entity.type
_entity.pdbx_description
1 polymer ?
#
loop_
_entity_poly.entity_id
_entity_poly.type
_entity_poly.pdbx_seq_one_letter_code
_entity_poly.pdbx_strand_id
1 'polypeptide(L)' 'MNKRVHPYIPNSQPEIKREMMREIGIKGIEELYADIPQKYILKGPLNLPEGLSEFEVKRQV' A
#
# COMPACT_ATOMS: atom_id res chain seq x y z
N MET A 1 -12.79 -1.84 -11.30
CA MET A 1 -11.68 -2.75 -10.92
C MET A 1 -12.05 -3.41 -9.60
N ASN A 2 -12.40 -4.70 -9.63
CA ASN A 2 -12.75 -5.43 -8.40
C ASN A 2 -11.57 -5.33 -7.44
N LYS A 3 -11.82 -4.75 -6.27
CA LYS A 3 -10.85 -4.50 -5.20
C LYS A 3 -10.48 -5.84 -4.56
N ARG A 4 -9.81 -6.69 -5.33
CA ARG A 4 -9.35 -8.00 -4.88
C ARG A 4 -8.33 -7.76 -3.77
N VAL A 5 -8.54 -8.45 -2.66
CA VAL A 5 -7.56 -8.59 -1.59
C VAL A 5 -6.23 -8.98 -2.24
N HIS A 6 -5.19 -8.23 -1.96
CA HIS A 6 -3.87 -8.56 -2.47
C HIS A 6 -3.37 -9.82 -1.75
N PRO A 7 -2.90 -10.85 -2.47
CA PRO A 7 -2.58 -12.16 -1.88
C PRO A 7 -1.52 -12.07 -0.77
N TYR A 8 -0.60 -11.11 -0.87
CA TYR A 8 0.45 -10.88 0.13
C TYR A 8 0.14 -9.76 1.15
N ILE A 9 -1.02 -9.12 1.08
CA ILE A 9 -1.42 -8.08 2.03
C ILE A 9 -2.75 -8.49 2.67
N PRO A 10 -2.73 -9.18 3.82
CA PRO A 10 -3.92 -9.81 4.40
C PRO A 10 -5.04 -8.80 4.70
N ASN A 11 -4.67 -7.62 5.21
CA ASN A 11 -5.62 -6.55 5.59
C ASN A 11 -5.82 -5.52 4.47
N SER A 12 -5.64 -5.90 3.20
CA SER A 12 -5.82 -5.01 2.05
C SER A 12 -7.29 -4.68 1.74
N GLN A 13 -8.23 -5.36 2.39
CA GLN A 13 -9.65 -5.03 2.27
C GLN A 13 -9.92 -3.59 2.72
N PRO A 14 -10.66 -2.80 1.92
CA PRO A 14 -10.94 -1.39 2.24
C PRO A 14 -11.70 -1.22 3.55
N GLU A 15 -12.56 -2.18 3.89
CA GLU A 15 -13.33 -2.19 5.14
C GLU A 15 -12.41 -2.32 6.36
N ILE A 16 -11.55 -3.34 6.36
CA ILE A 16 -10.56 -3.57 7.42
C ILE A 16 -9.64 -2.35 7.56
N LYS A 17 -9.15 -1.80 6.44
CA LYS A 17 -8.31 -0.59 6.46
C LYS A 17 -9.02 0.60 7.13
N ARG A 18 -10.30 0.83 6.83
CA ARG A 18 -11.08 1.91 7.45
C ARG A 18 -11.34 1.69 8.94
N GLU A 19 -11.56 0.44 9.34
CA GLU A 19 -11.73 0.07 10.74
C GLU A 19 -10.44 0.33 11.54
N MET A 20 -9.31 -0.16 11.05
CA MET A 20 -7.99 0.10 11.67
C MET A 20 -7.71 1.60 11.81
N MET A 21 -7.98 2.39 10.76
CA MET A 21 -7.77 3.85 10.81
C MET A 21 -8.68 4.54 11.84
N ARG A 22 -9.93 4.10 11.96
CA ARG A 22 -10.88 4.63 12.94
C ARG A 22 -10.43 4.33 14.36
N GLU A 23 -9.97 3.11 14.62
CA GLU A 23 -9.52 2.66 15.93
C GLU A 23 -8.33 3.48 16.44
N ILE A 24 -7.35 3.76 15.56
CA ILE A 24 -6.18 4.58 15.91
C ILE A 24 -6.40 6.09 15.73
N GLY A 25 -7.61 6.51 15.32
CA GLY A 25 -8.01 7.90 15.23
C GLY A 25 -7.41 8.72 14.08
N ILE A 26 -6.91 8.09 13.01
CA ILE A 26 -6.32 8.79 11.86
C ILE A 26 -7.31 8.94 10.70
N LYS A 27 -7.20 10.04 9.96
CA LYS A 27 -8.00 10.34 8.76
C LYS A 27 -7.35 9.83 7.49
N GLY A 28 -6.03 9.63 7.49
CA GLY A 28 -5.27 9.10 6.36
C GLY A 28 -4.02 8.34 6.77
N ILE A 29 -3.52 7.47 5.88
CA ILE A 29 -2.24 6.75 6.10
C ILE A 29 -1.09 7.73 6.31
N GLU A 30 -1.14 8.90 5.67
CA GLU A 30 -0.07 9.92 5.73
C GLU A 30 0.28 10.33 7.16
N GLU A 31 -0.70 10.29 8.07
CA GLU A 31 -0.51 10.61 9.49
C GLU A 31 0.40 9.59 10.20
N LEU A 32 0.49 8.36 9.71
CA LEU A 32 1.44 7.36 10.21
C LEU A 32 2.89 7.72 9.90
N TYR A 33 3.12 8.62 8.95
CA TYR A 33 4.46 9.08 8.54
C TYR A 33 4.84 10.43 9.15
N ALA A 34 4.05 10.96 10.11
CA ALA A 34 4.25 12.29 10.68
C ALA A 34 5.65 12.48 11.32
N ASP A 35 6.24 11.40 11.83
CA ASP A 35 7.58 11.43 12.46
C ASP A 35 8.73 11.49 11.43
N ILE A 36 8.44 11.29 10.14
CA ILE A 36 9.43 11.34 9.07
C ILE A 36 9.49 12.77 8.51
N PRO A 37 10.64 13.47 8.60
CA PRO A 37 10.77 14.81 8.02
C PRO A 37 10.43 14.81 6.52
N GLN A 38 9.58 15.75 6.07
CA GLN A 38 9.08 15.79 4.69
C GLN A 38 10.17 15.78 3.61
N LYS A 39 11.37 16.29 3.92
CA LYS A 39 12.52 16.30 2.98
C LYS A 39 13.00 14.89 2.61
N TYR A 40 12.66 13.87 3.40
CA TYR A 40 13.01 12.47 3.16
C TYR A 40 11.85 11.67 2.54
N ILE A 41 10.64 12.23 2.52
CA ILE A 41 9.48 11.58 1.90
C ILE A 41 9.53 11.82 0.39
N LEU A 42 9.49 10.73 -0.37
CA LEU A 42 9.42 10.81 -1.83
C LEU A 42 8.09 11.47 -2.25
N LYS A 43 8.16 12.52 -3.06
CA LYS A 43 6.99 13.29 -3.52
C LYS A 43 6.30 12.71 -4.76
N GLY A 44 6.82 11.62 -5.31
CA GLY A 44 6.37 11.02 -6.57
C GLY A 44 6.34 9.50 -6.49
N PRO A 45 5.95 8.84 -7.59
CA PRO A 45 6.00 7.39 -7.67
C PRO A 45 7.45 6.91 -7.59
N LEU A 46 7.63 5.66 -7.16
CA LEU A 46 8.91 4.99 -7.27
C LEU A 46 9.30 4.86 -8.75
N ASN A 47 10.57 5.05 -9.05
CA ASN A 47 11.12 4.82 -10.40
C ASN A 47 11.36 3.32 -10.62
N LEU A 48 10.27 2.56 -10.73
CA LEU A 48 10.27 1.11 -10.91
C LEU A 48 9.35 0.74 -12.09
N PRO A 49 9.64 -0.38 -12.80
CA PRO A 49 8.71 -0.91 -13.79
C PRO A 49 7.41 -1.39 -13.13
N GLU A 50 6.37 -1.59 -13.92
CA GLU A 50 5.11 -2.17 -13.42
C GLU A 50 5.32 -3.56 -12.84
N GLY A 51 4.53 -3.88 -11.80
CA GLY A 51 4.56 -5.18 -11.16
C GLY A 51 4.06 -6.28 -12.10
N LEU A 52 4.79 -7.38 -12.16
CA LEU A 52 4.40 -8.58 -12.90
C LEU A 52 3.43 -9.42 -12.07
N SER A 53 2.52 -10.14 -12.74
CA SER A 53 1.73 -11.19 -12.11
C SER A 53 2.59 -12.38 -11.68
N GLU A 54 2.11 -13.20 -10.76
CA GLU A 54 2.82 -14.41 -10.30
C GLU A 54 3.23 -15.33 -11.47
N PHE A 55 2.37 -15.44 -12.48
CA PHE A 55 2.64 -16.24 -13.67
C PHE A 55 3.74 -15.65 -14.55
N GLU A 56 3.76 -14.33 -14.74
CA GLU A 56 4.79 -13.64 -15.51
C GLU A 56 6.15 -13.74 -14.83
N VAL A 57 6.21 -13.58 -13.50
CA VAL A 57 7.43 -13.79 -12.73
C VAL A 57 7.94 -15.21 -12.92
N LYS A 58 7.08 -16.24 -12.76
CA LYS A 58 7.45 -17.64 -12.92
C LYS A 58 8.05 -17.98 -14.31
N ARG A 59 7.70 -17.25 -15.36
CA ARG A 59 8.24 -17.47 -16.72
C ARG A 59 9.63 -16.87 -16.93
N GLN A 60 10.06 -15.95 -16.07
CA GLN A 60 11.35 -15.24 -16.18
C GLN A 60 12.45 -15.83 -15.29
N VAL A 61 12.08 -16.71 -14.35
CA VAL A 61 13.00 -17.50 -13.51
C VAL A 61 13.18 -18.89 -14.08
#